data_AF-A0A6L9QVC5-F1
#
_entry.id   AF-A0A6L9QVC5-F1
#
_cell.length_a   1.000
_cell.length_b   1.000
_cell.length_c   1.000
_cell.angle_alpha   90.00
_cell.angle_beta   90.00
_cell.angle_gamma   90.00
#
_symmetry.space_group_name_H-M   'P 1'
#
loop_
_entity.id
_entity.type
_entity.pdbx_description
1 polymer ?
#
loop_
_entity_poly.entity_id
_entity_poly.type
_entity_poly.pdbx_seq_one_letter_code
_entity_poly.pdbx_strand_id
1 'polypeptide(L)'
;PLRELLAQMPPGGDDHRQVAKLLADAERRPDRDHDVLVTDPDGAAWGRLAAALAVGAPLAVGNGVAWNALAGYSGDKELLERDWGVTDAEGWREQMDTLLDARNSDPAIQMVLDRRERGTGEREWRAAIGAWCRERDIGEETLREVVELSGTILRYEARFRADGLLPPDGRVESVYGYDFGRAVNMARWGLGAGYCDAEEAEKRVLTAGYRAGRVYTSWGAFSAGYVLGRMLRFDEGAFGEWYERSLAAHRILAEDPGSPWRRMAWG
;
A
#
# COMPACT_ATOMS: atom_id res chain seq x y z
N PRO A 1 3.94 -17.53 -7.53
CA PRO A 1 3.70 -17.81 -8.96
C PRO A 1 3.48 -16.56 -9.83
N LEU A 2 2.32 -15.88 -9.80
CA LEU A 2 2.05 -14.74 -10.71
C LEU A 2 2.94 -13.52 -10.44
N ARG A 3 3.30 -13.25 -9.18
CA ARG A 3 4.23 -12.15 -8.83
C ARG A 3 5.68 -12.45 -9.22
N GLU A 4 6.12 -13.70 -9.10
CA GLU A 4 7.43 -14.14 -9.58
C GLU A 4 7.50 -14.14 -11.10
N LEU A 5 6.38 -14.50 -11.76
CA LEU A 5 6.23 -14.43 -13.20
C LEU A 5 6.30 -12.97 -13.68
N LEU A 6 5.61 -12.05 -12.99
CA LEU A 6 5.66 -10.61 -13.27
C LEU A 6 7.09 -10.06 -13.11
N ALA A 7 7.80 -10.44 -12.03
CA ALA A 7 9.16 -9.99 -11.76
C ALA A 7 10.21 -10.49 -12.77
N GLN A 8 9.88 -11.53 -13.56
CA GLN A 8 10.73 -12.06 -14.63
C GLN A 8 10.36 -11.50 -16.01
N MET A 9 9.33 -10.65 -16.10
CA MET A 9 8.84 -10.08 -17.36
C MET A 9 9.35 -8.65 -17.57
N PRO A 10 9.67 -8.26 -18.82
CA PRO A 10 10.01 -6.88 -19.13
C PRO A 10 8.83 -5.95 -18.82
N PRO A 11 9.05 -4.85 -18.07
CA PRO A 11 8.00 -3.87 -17.78
C PRO A 11 7.35 -3.35 -19.07
N GLY A 12 6.01 -3.23 -19.08
CA GLY A 12 5.28 -2.69 -20.22
C GLY A 12 5.16 -3.61 -21.46
N GLY A 13 5.52 -4.89 -21.34
CA GLY A 13 5.19 -5.93 -22.34
C GLY A 13 3.71 -6.35 -22.27
N ASP A 14 3.17 -6.97 -23.34
CA ASP A 14 1.80 -7.50 -23.34
C ASP A 14 1.60 -8.58 -22.26
N ASP A 15 2.59 -9.45 -22.09
CA ASP A 15 2.58 -10.48 -21.05
C ASP A 15 2.64 -9.87 -19.64
N HIS A 16 3.46 -8.82 -19.45
CA HIS A 16 3.53 -8.06 -18.20
C HIS A 16 2.17 -7.42 -17.88
N ARG A 17 1.53 -6.76 -18.86
CA ARG A 17 0.19 -6.19 -18.72
C ARG A 17 -0.86 -7.25 -18.42
N GLN A 18 -0.78 -8.41 -19.04
CA GLN A 18 -1.73 -9.50 -18.83
C GLN A 18 -1.61 -10.11 -17.42
N VAL A 19 -0.39 -10.32 -16.94
CA VAL A 19 -0.14 -10.81 -15.58
C VAL A 19 -0.47 -9.74 -14.54
N ALA A 20 -0.17 -8.46 -14.80
CA ALA A 20 -0.58 -7.34 -13.97
C ALA A 20 -2.11 -7.24 -13.87
N LYS A 21 -2.83 -7.44 -14.99
CA LYS A 21 -4.30 -7.50 -15.01
C LYS A 21 -4.84 -8.68 -14.22
N LEU A 22 -4.22 -9.86 -14.29
CA LEU A 22 -4.63 -11.01 -13.48
C LEU A 22 -4.40 -10.77 -11.98
N LEU A 23 -3.27 -10.14 -11.61
CA LEU A 23 -3.05 -9.68 -10.24
C LEU A 23 -4.06 -8.60 -9.82
N ALA A 24 -4.54 -7.79 -10.78
CA ALA A 24 -5.56 -6.78 -10.54
C ALA A 24 -6.95 -7.34 -10.26
N ASP A 25 -7.37 -8.29 -11.08
CA ASP A 25 -8.63 -9.00 -10.92
C ASP A 25 -8.61 -9.88 -9.65
N ALA A 26 -7.42 -10.29 -9.19
CA ALA A 26 -7.20 -10.96 -7.91
C ALA A 26 -7.45 -10.04 -6.70
N GLU A 27 -6.94 -8.80 -6.70
CA GLU A 27 -7.22 -7.88 -5.60
C GLU A 27 -8.64 -7.30 -5.65
N ARG A 28 -9.30 -7.33 -6.81
CA ARG A 28 -10.74 -7.08 -6.91
C ARG A 28 -11.45 -8.31 -6.33
N ARG A 29 -12.42 -8.10 -5.42
CA ARG A 29 -13.44 -9.11 -5.12
C ARG A 29 -14.58 -8.90 -6.12
N PRO A 30 -14.63 -9.61 -7.26
CA PRO A 30 -15.55 -9.31 -8.37
C PRO A 30 -17.04 -9.49 -8.01
N ASP A 31 -17.34 -10.08 -6.87
CA ASP A 31 -18.67 -10.18 -6.29
C ASP A 31 -19.13 -8.92 -5.54
N ARG A 32 -18.26 -7.89 -5.40
CA ARG A 32 -18.49 -6.71 -4.55
C ARG A 32 -17.98 -5.42 -5.19
N ASP A 33 -18.89 -4.65 -5.76
CA ASP A 33 -18.60 -3.36 -6.38
C ASP A 33 -18.70 -2.23 -5.35
N HIS A 34 -17.67 -2.05 -4.51
CA HIS A 34 -17.80 -1.19 -3.33
C HIS A 34 -16.59 -0.30 -3.06
N ASP A 35 -16.79 1.02 -3.18
CA ASP A 35 -16.05 2.06 -2.47
C ASP A 35 -16.96 2.57 -1.35
N VAL A 36 -17.02 1.85 -0.23
CA VAL A 36 -17.95 2.15 0.87
C VAL A 36 -17.28 1.98 2.23
N LEU A 37 -17.56 2.90 3.14
CA LEU A 37 -17.16 2.77 4.53
C LEU A 37 -18.11 1.82 5.26
N VAL A 38 -17.61 0.65 5.66
CA VAL A 38 -18.34 -0.29 6.52
C VAL A 38 -17.72 -0.27 7.92
N THR A 39 -18.55 -0.08 8.94
CA THR A 39 -18.15 -0.19 10.35
C THR A 39 -18.96 -1.31 11.00
N ASP A 40 -18.27 -2.29 11.57
CA ASP A 40 -18.88 -3.34 12.37
C ASP A 40 -19.28 -2.75 13.74
N PRO A 41 -20.56 -2.80 14.16
CA PRO A 41 -20.98 -2.29 15.46
C PRO A 41 -20.33 -3.04 16.64
N ASP A 42 -19.92 -4.30 16.45
CA ASP A 42 -19.26 -5.12 17.46
C ASP A 42 -17.73 -5.09 17.34
N GLY A 43 -17.20 -4.41 16.32
CA GLY A 43 -15.77 -4.23 16.09
C GLY A 43 -15.13 -3.17 17.00
N ALA A 44 -13.80 -3.02 16.89
CA ALA A 44 -13.05 -2.07 17.70
C ALA A 44 -13.41 -0.62 17.34
N ALA A 45 -14.25 0.03 18.16
CA ALA A 45 -14.72 1.39 17.89
C ALA A 45 -13.69 2.50 18.21
N TRP A 46 -12.77 2.24 19.14
CA TRP A 46 -11.75 3.20 19.59
C TRP A 46 -10.51 2.50 20.16
N GLY A 47 -9.44 3.27 20.37
CA GLY A 47 -8.22 2.82 21.03
C GLY A 47 -7.15 2.34 20.07
N ARG A 48 -6.08 1.74 20.62
CA ARG A 48 -4.88 1.36 19.84
C ARG A 48 -5.19 0.35 18.73
N LEU A 49 -6.04 -0.64 19.02
CA LEU A 49 -6.43 -1.63 18.02
C LEU A 49 -7.26 -0.98 16.89
N ALA A 50 -8.23 -0.11 17.22
CA ALA A 50 -8.99 0.61 16.22
C ALA A 50 -8.09 1.51 15.35
N ALA A 51 -7.17 2.26 15.95
CA ALA A 51 -6.21 3.09 15.21
C ALA A 51 -5.31 2.23 14.28
N ALA A 52 -4.85 1.07 14.76
CA ALA A 52 -4.05 0.15 13.95
C ALA A 52 -4.88 -0.51 12.82
N LEU A 53 -6.13 -0.89 13.07
CA LEU A 53 -7.05 -1.40 12.04
C LEU A 53 -7.36 -0.33 10.98
N ALA A 54 -7.47 0.94 11.38
CA ALA A 54 -7.68 2.06 10.47
C ALA A 54 -6.53 2.29 9.46
N VAL A 55 -5.33 1.79 9.73
CA VAL A 55 -4.22 1.73 8.75
C VAL A 55 -4.54 0.79 7.59
N GLY A 56 -5.29 -0.29 7.84
CA GLY A 56 -5.77 -1.21 6.80
C GLY A 56 -7.03 -0.76 6.07
N ALA A 57 -7.63 0.37 6.48
CA ALA A 57 -8.92 0.84 5.97
C ALA A 57 -8.96 1.14 4.46
N PRO A 58 -7.89 1.63 3.79
CA PRO A 58 -7.94 1.87 2.34
C PRO A 58 -8.33 0.63 1.53
N LEU A 59 -7.81 -0.54 1.92
CA LEU A 59 -8.18 -1.80 1.27
C LEU A 59 -9.53 -2.32 1.75
N ALA A 60 -9.89 -2.08 3.02
CA ALA A 60 -11.20 -2.47 3.55
C ALA A 60 -12.35 -1.76 2.82
N VAL A 61 -12.20 -0.45 2.57
CA VAL A 61 -13.16 0.37 1.82
C VAL A 61 -13.34 -0.15 0.41
N GLY A 62 -12.24 -0.36 -0.32
CA GLY A 62 -12.30 -0.87 -1.71
C GLY A 62 -12.81 -2.30 -1.83
N ASN A 63 -12.83 -3.06 -0.74
CA ASN A 63 -13.38 -4.42 -0.69
C ASN A 63 -14.80 -4.47 -0.10
N GLY A 64 -15.35 -3.34 0.35
CA GLY A 64 -16.66 -3.26 1.01
C GLY A 64 -16.74 -4.11 2.29
N VAL A 65 -15.67 -4.15 3.07
CA VAL A 65 -15.61 -4.90 4.33
C VAL A 65 -15.39 -3.96 5.51
N ALA A 66 -15.78 -4.40 6.71
CA ALA A 66 -15.64 -3.60 7.92
C ALA A 66 -14.17 -3.24 8.16
N TRP A 67 -13.88 -1.97 8.45
CA TRP A 67 -12.50 -1.54 8.73
C TRP A 67 -12.05 -1.94 10.13
N ASN A 68 -12.97 -2.10 11.09
CA ASN A 68 -12.71 -2.25 12.53
C ASN A 68 -12.88 -3.68 13.08
N ALA A 69 -13.07 -4.68 12.22
CA ALA A 69 -13.18 -6.07 12.64
C ALA A 69 -11.84 -6.80 12.45
N LEU A 70 -11.38 -7.48 13.51
CA LEU A 70 -10.16 -8.29 13.46
C LEU A 70 -10.41 -9.61 12.72
N ALA A 71 -11.57 -10.23 12.92
CA ALA A 71 -11.97 -11.43 12.20
C ALA A 71 -12.13 -11.12 10.70
N GLY A 72 -11.53 -11.98 9.88
CA GLY A 72 -11.70 -11.99 8.43
C GLY A 72 -13.10 -12.47 8.02
N TYR A 73 -13.33 -12.55 6.70
CA TYR A 73 -14.61 -12.99 6.13
C TYR A 73 -14.47 -14.42 5.58
N SER A 74 -15.58 -15.11 5.35
CA SER A 74 -15.57 -16.37 4.59
C SER A 74 -14.85 -16.20 3.25
N GLY A 75 -14.02 -17.16 2.85
CA GLY A 75 -13.29 -17.15 1.58
C GLY A 75 -11.83 -16.65 1.68
N ASP A 76 -11.34 -16.34 2.88
CA ASP A 76 -9.98 -15.81 3.06
C ASP A 76 -8.89 -16.83 2.73
N LYS A 77 -9.16 -18.13 2.88
CA LYS A 77 -8.23 -19.20 2.50
C LYS A 77 -8.03 -19.25 0.98
N GLU A 78 -9.12 -19.22 0.22
CA GLU A 78 -9.10 -19.23 -1.25
C GLU A 78 -8.42 -17.98 -1.80
N LEU A 79 -8.63 -16.82 -1.16
CA LEU A 79 -7.94 -15.57 -1.50
C LEU A 79 -6.43 -15.67 -1.27
N LEU A 80 -6.01 -16.19 -0.11
CA LEU A 80 -4.59 -16.35 0.23
C LEU A 80 -3.89 -17.31 -0.74
N GLU A 81 -4.52 -18.43 -1.08
CA GLU A 81 -3.98 -19.38 -2.05
C GLU A 81 -3.85 -18.74 -3.43
N ARG A 82 -4.93 -18.13 -3.93
CA ARG A 82 -4.99 -17.55 -5.28
C ARG A 82 -4.05 -16.36 -5.48
N ASP A 83 -4.04 -15.43 -4.52
CA ASP A 83 -3.45 -14.09 -4.74
C ASP A 83 -2.07 -13.93 -4.08
N TRP A 84 -1.75 -14.82 -3.14
CA TRP A 84 -0.51 -14.80 -2.38
C TRP A 84 0.28 -16.10 -2.49
N GLY A 85 -0.32 -17.18 -3.01
CA GLY A 85 0.30 -18.50 -3.02
C GLY A 85 0.47 -19.08 -1.62
N VAL A 86 -0.28 -18.57 -0.63
CA VAL A 86 -0.17 -18.97 0.77
C VAL A 86 -1.19 -20.07 1.03
N THR A 87 -0.72 -21.26 1.35
CA THR A 87 -1.56 -22.45 1.60
C THR A 87 -1.47 -22.97 3.04
N ASP A 88 -0.55 -22.42 3.85
CA ASP A 88 -0.33 -22.81 5.24
C ASP A 88 0.10 -21.62 6.14
N ALA A 89 0.27 -21.93 7.43
CA ALA A 89 0.65 -20.94 8.45
C ALA A 89 2.10 -20.46 8.35
N GLU A 90 3.00 -21.24 7.75
CA GLU A 90 4.40 -20.85 7.58
C GLU A 90 4.52 -19.80 6.47
N GLY A 91 3.96 -20.09 5.29
CA GLY A 91 3.91 -19.14 4.18
C GLY A 91 3.15 -17.87 4.54
N TRP A 92 2.08 -17.97 5.36
CA TRP A 92 1.40 -16.79 5.87
C TRP A 92 2.33 -15.92 6.73
N ARG A 93 3.12 -16.53 7.63
CA ARG A 93 4.04 -15.81 8.51
C ARG A 93 5.14 -15.12 7.71
N GLU A 94 5.69 -15.78 6.70
CA GLU A 94 6.70 -15.19 5.81
C GLU A 94 6.16 -13.97 5.05
N GLN A 95 4.95 -14.07 4.51
CA GLN A 95 4.30 -12.95 3.83
C GLN A 95 3.96 -11.81 4.79
N MET A 96 3.51 -12.13 6.00
CA MET A 96 3.26 -11.16 7.05
C MET A 96 4.53 -10.39 7.44
N ASP A 97 5.64 -11.10 7.64
CA ASP A 97 6.94 -10.49 7.99
C ASP A 97 7.48 -9.63 6.84
N THR A 98 7.35 -10.09 5.60
CA THR A 98 7.72 -9.32 4.40
C THR A 98 6.97 -7.98 4.32
N LEU A 99 5.66 -7.98 4.60
CA LEU A 99 4.84 -6.76 4.61
C LEU A 99 5.20 -5.85 5.78
N LEU A 100 5.41 -6.40 6.98
CA LEU A 100 5.83 -5.61 8.13
C LEU A 100 7.17 -4.95 7.87
N ASP A 101 8.11 -5.65 7.24
CA ASP A 101 9.45 -5.14 6.89
C ASP A 101 9.45 -4.18 5.69
N ALA A 102 8.28 -3.91 5.11
CA ALA A 102 8.10 -3.09 3.92
C ALA A 102 8.95 -3.56 2.72
N ARG A 103 9.03 -4.88 2.53
CA ARG A 103 9.80 -5.55 1.46
C ARG A 103 8.93 -6.11 0.33
N ASN A 104 7.65 -5.73 0.27
CA ASN A 104 6.74 -6.23 -0.77
C ASN A 104 6.77 -5.38 -2.05
N SER A 105 7.37 -4.18 -2.00
CA SER A 105 7.62 -3.31 -3.15
C SER A 105 9.12 -3.23 -3.48
N ASP A 106 9.47 -2.78 -4.69
CA ASP A 106 10.87 -2.60 -5.10
C ASP A 106 11.59 -1.60 -4.17
N PRO A 107 12.71 -1.98 -3.52
CA PRO A 107 13.47 -1.11 -2.63
C PRO A 107 14.02 0.15 -3.33
N ALA A 108 14.18 0.16 -4.65
CA ALA A 108 14.61 1.32 -5.41
C ALA A 108 13.64 2.51 -5.25
N ILE A 109 12.34 2.25 -5.06
CA ILE A 109 11.33 3.29 -4.90
C ILE A 109 11.60 4.13 -3.64
N GLN A 110 11.74 3.47 -2.49
CA GLN A 110 12.02 4.21 -1.26
C GLN A 110 13.41 4.83 -1.30
N MET A 111 14.41 4.14 -1.88
CA MET A 111 15.74 4.72 -2.06
C MET A 111 15.68 6.05 -2.82
N VAL A 112 14.94 6.11 -3.94
CA VAL A 112 14.77 7.35 -4.72
C VAL A 112 14.15 8.46 -3.87
N LEU A 113 13.09 8.15 -3.10
CA LEU A 113 12.46 9.11 -2.18
C LEU A 113 13.43 9.59 -1.10
N ASP A 114 14.24 8.69 -0.53
CA ASP A 114 15.22 8.99 0.52
C ASP A 114 16.36 9.91 0.03
N ARG A 115 16.51 10.11 -1.28
CA ARG A 115 17.48 11.08 -1.84
C ARG A 115 16.91 12.50 -1.94
N ARG A 116 15.62 12.71 -1.61
CA ARG A 116 14.94 13.99 -1.74
C ARG A 116 14.92 14.76 -0.42
N GLU A 117 15.89 15.66 -0.26
CA GLU A 117 15.90 16.56 0.89
C GLU A 117 14.76 17.60 0.81
N ARG A 118 14.52 18.30 1.92
CA ARG A 118 13.53 19.39 1.97
C ARG A 118 14.05 20.60 1.21
N GLY A 119 13.20 21.16 0.33
CA GLY A 119 13.55 22.34 -0.48
C GLY A 119 14.39 22.04 -1.73
N THR A 120 14.73 20.78 -1.98
CA THR A 120 15.49 20.35 -3.16
C THR A 120 14.62 20.43 -4.42
N GLY A 121 15.13 21.09 -5.47
CA GLY A 121 14.52 21.09 -6.78
C GLY A 121 14.68 19.74 -7.50
N GLU A 122 13.95 19.55 -8.60
CA GLU A 122 13.97 18.30 -9.37
C GLU A 122 15.38 17.95 -9.88
N ARG A 123 16.13 18.96 -10.34
CA ARG A 123 17.49 18.76 -10.87
C ARG A 123 18.44 18.29 -9.77
N GLU A 124 18.40 18.92 -8.61
CA GLU A 124 19.23 18.57 -7.47
C GLU A 124 18.88 17.18 -6.94
N TRP A 125 17.59 16.83 -6.92
CA TRP A 125 17.14 15.49 -6.52
C TRP A 125 17.65 14.41 -7.48
N ARG A 126 17.50 14.60 -8.80
CA ARG A 126 18.05 13.66 -9.80
C ARG A 126 19.57 13.54 -9.71
N ALA A 127 20.27 14.64 -9.42
CA ALA A 127 21.71 14.63 -9.20
C ALA A 127 22.10 13.82 -7.95
N ALA A 128 21.33 13.92 -6.86
CA ALA A 128 21.54 13.15 -5.63
C ALA A 128 21.32 11.64 -5.85
N ILE A 129 20.30 11.27 -6.64
CA ILE A 129 20.09 9.87 -7.07
C ILE A 129 21.31 9.37 -7.85
N GLY A 130 21.73 10.11 -8.88
CA GLY A 130 22.89 9.72 -9.69
C GLY A 130 24.20 9.66 -8.90
N ALA A 131 24.41 10.54 -7.92
CA ALA A 131 25.56 10.49 -7.03
C ALA A 131 25.55 9.23 -6.18
N TRP A 132 24.43 8.90 -5.56
CA TRP A 132 24.26 7.69 -4.75
C TRP A 132 24.51 6.40 -5.56
N CYS A 133 24.01 6.35 -6.81
CA CYS A 133 24.25 5.23 -7.72
C CYS A 133 25.73 5.07 -8.06
N ARG A 134 26.42 6.17 -8.41
CA ARG A 134 27.86 6.15 -8.73
C ARG A 134 28.72 5.73 -7.53
N GLU A 135 28.37 6.19 -6.32
CA GLU A 135 29.07 5.80 -5.09
C GLU A 135 28.99 4.29 -4.78
N ARG A 136 28.02 3.58 -5.37
CA ARG A 136 27.75 2.16 -5.15
C ARG A 136 28.01 1.30 -6.38
N ASP A 137 28.66 1.87 -7.39
CA ASP A 137 28.94 1.20 -8.66
C ASP A 137 27.68 0.58 -9.31
N ILE A 138 26.53 1.24 -9.15
CA ILE A 138 25.29 0.83 -9.79
C ILE A 138 25.42 1.05 -11.31
N GLY A 139 25.05 0.04 -12.10
CA GLY A 139 25.17 0.08 -13.56
C GLY A 139 24.35 1.22 -14.21
N GLU A 140 24.81 1.69 -15.36
CA GLU A 140 24.22 2.80 -16.12
C GLU A 140 22.76 2.55 -16.54
N GLU A 141 22.36 1.29 -16.72
CA GLU A 141 20.97 0.93 -17.00
C GLU A 141 20.07 1.18 -15.79
N THR A 142 20.39 0.58 -14.64
CA THR A 142 19.66 0.80 -13.39
C THR A 142 19.68 2.27 -12.97
N LEU A 143 20.78 2.99 -13.19
CA LEU A 143 20.85 4.44 -12.96
C LEU A 143 19.78 5.18 -13.77
N ARG A 144 19.63 4.87 -15.06
CA ARG A 144 18.60 5.49 -15.91
C ARG A 144 17.21 5.18 -15.39
N GLU A 145 16.93 3.93 -15.02
CA GLU A 145 15.63 3.49 -14.50
C GLU A 145 15.25 4.25 -13.22
N VAL A 146 16.16 4.36 -12.24
CA VAL A 146 15.84 5.07 -10.98
C VAL A 146 15.71 6.59 -11.18
N VAL A 147 16.40 7.17 -12.16
CA VAL A 147 16.22 8.58 -12.55
C VAL A 147 14.85 8.77 -13.22
N GLU A 148 14.44 7.86 -14.10
CA GLU A 148 13.11 7.88 -14.73
C GLU A 148 11.98 7.71 -13.69
N LEU A 149 12.19 6.84 -12.69
CA LEU A 149 11.27 6.65 -11.57
C LEU A 149 11.00 7.96 -10.81
N SER A 150 12.00 8.81 -10.61
CA SER A 150 11.78 10.13 -10.00
C SER A 150 10.80 10.99 -10.80
N GLY A 151 10.85 10.93 -12.14
CA GLY A 151 9.90 11.61 -13.02
C GLY A 151 8.49 11.03 -12.92
N THR A 152 8.37 9.71 -12.80
CA THR A 152 7.09 9.03 -12.57
C THR A 152 6.47 9.45 -11.22
N ILE A 153 7.27 9.51 -10.15
CA ILE A 153 6.82 10.00 -8.84
C ILE A 153 6.30 11.43 -8.94
N LEU A 154 7.00 12.33 -9.63
CA LEU A 154 6.56 13.71 -9.82
C LEU A 154 5.22 13.82 -10.56
N ARG A 155 4.98 12.95 -11.56
CA ARG A 155 3.69 12.89 -12.26
C ARG A 155 2.56 12.48 -11.33
N TYR A 156 2.76 11.45 -10.49
CA TYR A 156 1.76 11.06 -9.49
C TYR A 156 1.53 12.14 -8.45
N GLU A 157 2.60 12.76 -7.91
CA GLU A 157 2.43 13.85 -6.94
C GLU A 157 1.67 15.04 -7.54
N ALA A 158 1.94 15.40 -8.79
CA ALA A 158 1.20 16.45 -9.49
C ALA A 158 -0.29 16.08 -9.61
N ARG A 159 -0.59 14.83 -9.95
CA ARG A 159 -1.97 14.33 -10.01
C ARG A 159 -2.63 14.31 -8.63
N PHE A 160 -1.94 13.84 -7.60
CA PHE A 160 -2.43 13.80 -6.23
C PHE A 160 -2.78 15.19 -5.72
N ARG A 161 -1.98 16.21 -6.05
CA ARG A 161 -2.29 17.61 -5.74
C ARG A 161 -3.52 18.10 -6.50
N ALA A 162 -3.64 17.78 -7.78
CA ALA A 162 -4.79 18.18 -8.59
C ALA A 162 -6.11 17.58 -8.09
N ASP A 163 -6.06 16.35 -7.58
CA ASP A 163 -7.25 15.60 -7.13
C ASP A 163 -7.55 15.72 -5.63
N GLY A 164 -6.73 16.48 -4.89
CA GLY A 164 -6.91 16.80 -3.47
C GLY A 164 -6.33 15.77 -2.49
N LEU A 165 -5.59 14.77 -2.98
CA LEU A 165 -4.95 13.74 -2.15
C LEU A 165 -3.72 14.29 -1.41
N LEU A 166 -3.02 15.25 -2.01
CA LEU A 166 -1.94 16.02 -1.40
C LEU A 166 -2.31 17.51 -1.32
N PRO A 167 -1.83 18.24 -0.29
CA PRO A 167 -1.91 19.69 -0.29
C PRO A 167 -1.06 20.30 -1.43
N PRO A 168 -1.24 21.58 -1.79
CA PRO A 168 -0.54 22.22 -2.92
C PRO A 168 0.99 22.09 -2.93
N ASP A 169 1.63 22.13 -1.75
CA ASP A 169 3.09 21.93 -1.61
C ASP A 169 3.44 20.53 -1.06
N GLY A 170 2.43 19.65 -1.03
CA GLY A 170 2.52 18.30 -0.52
C GLY A 170 3.37 17.41 -1.41
N ARG A 171 4.02 16.46 -0.75
CA ARG A 171 4.86 15.43 -1.35
C ARG A 171 4.79 14.12 -0.59
N VAL A 172 5.10 13.02 -1.26
CA VAL A 172 5.20 11.71 -0.65
C VAL A 172 6.63 11.51 -0.15
N GLU A 173 6.78 11.23 1.14
CA GLU A 173 8.07 10.98 1.78
C GLU A 173 8.40 9.48 1.86
N SER A 174 7.38 8.61 1.82
CA SER A 174 7.56 7.16 1.86
C SER A 174 6.38 6.43 1.23
N VAL A 175 6.65 5.26 0.63
CA VAL A 175 5.64 4.34 0.08
C VAL A 175 5.29 3.16 0.99
N TYR A 176 5.95 3.04 2.15
CA TYR A 176 5.77 1.91 3.07
C TYR A 176 4.35 1.74 3.61
N GLY A 177 3.55 2.80 3.57
CA GLY A 177 2.14 2.79 3.96
C GLY A 177 1.34 1.76 3.17
N TYR A 178 1.73 1.47 1.92
CA TYR A 178 1.10 0.44 1.12
C TYR A 178 1.27 -0.95 1.76
N ASP A 179 2.49 -1.29 2.15
CA ASP A 179 2.81 -2.56 2.79
C ASP A 179 2.19 -2.65 4.20
N PHE A 180 2.22 -1.56 4.99
CA PHE A 180 1.60 -1.55 6.32
C PHE A 180 0.06 -1.69 6.27
N GLY A 181 -0.60 -1.03 5.32
CA GLY A 181 -2.04 -1.20 5.12
C GLY A 181 -2.40 -2.62 4.69
N ARG A 182 -1.56 -3.25 3.85
CA ARG A 182 -1.71 -4.68 3.50
C ARG A 182 -1.40 -5.61 4.67
N ALA A 183 -0.41 -5.30 5.50
CA ALA A 183 -0.06 -6.08 6.69
C ALA A 183 -1.27 -6.22 7.62
N VAL A 184 -2.03 -5.14 7.85
CA VAL A 184 -3.27 -5.19 8.64
C VAL A 184 -4.28 -6.17 8.05
N ASN A 185 -4.47 -6.15 6.72
CA ASN A 185 -5.41 -7.05 6.06
C ASN A 185 -4.88 -8.50 5.97
N MET A 186 -3.57 -8.70 5.83
CA MET A 186 -2.91 -10.01 5.88
C MET A 186 -3.12 -10.68 7.24
N ALA A 187 -3.07 -9.92 8.33
CA ALA A 187 -3.37 -10.44 9.66
C ALA A 187 -4.83 -10.93 9.76
N ARG A 188 -5.77 -10.17 9.21
CA ARG A 188 -7.20 -10.51 9.20
C ARG A 188 -7.49 -11.75 8.36
N TRP A 189 -6.88 -11.85 7.16
CA TRP A 189 -7.01 -13.03 6.30
C TRP A 189 -6.37 -14.26 6.93
N GLY A 190 -5.21 -14.12 7.58
CA GLY A 190 -4.55 -15.21 8.30
C GLY A 190 -5.43 -15.80 9.40
N LEU A 191 -6.10 -14.93 10.17
CA LEU A 191 -7.07 -15.34 11.18
C LEU A 191 -8.28 -16.03 10.54
N GLY A 192 -8.85 -15.43 9.48
CA GLY A 192 -9.99 -15.99 8.74
C GLY A 192 -9.71 -17.36 8.10
N ALA A 193 -8.47 -17.59 7.66
CA ALA A 193 -8.02 -18.85 7.07
C ALA A 193 -7.57 -19.90 8.11
N GLY A 194 -7.50 -19.54 9.40
CA GLY A 194 -7.03 -20.42 10.47
C GLY A 194 -5.51 -20.62 10.52
N TYR A 195 -4.74 -19.71 9.92
CA TYR A 195 -3.26 -19.74 9.92
C TYR A 195 -2.64 -19.10 11.17
N CYS A 196 -3.41 -18.31 11.91
CA CYS A 196 -3.04 -17.78 13.22
C CYS A 196 -4.28 -17.66 14.12
N ASP A 197 -4.04 -17.49 15.42
CA ASP A 197 -5.09 -17.17 16.39
C ASP A 197 -5.32 -15.65 16.50
N ALA A 198 -6.35 -15.27 17.26
CA ALA A 198 -6.73 -13.87 17.42
C ALA A 198 -5.65 -13.03 18.11
N GLU A 199 -4.89 -13.61 19.05
CA GLU A 199 -3.83 -12.90 19.78
C GLU A 199 -2.69 -12.53 18.83
N GLU A 200 -2.24 -13.48 18.01
CA GLU A 200 -1.19 -13.24 17.02
C GLU A 200 -1.69 -12.28 15.94
N ALA A 201 -2.93 -12.42 15.45
CA ALA A 201 -3.51 -11.47 14.49
C ALA A 201 -3.54 -10.03 15.04
N GLU A 202 -4.01 -9.84 16.27
CA GLU A 202 -4.04 -8.54 16.95
C GLU A 202 -2.63 -7.95 17.06
N LYS A 203 -1.67 -8.74 17.52
CA LYS A 203 -0.27 -8.33 17.63
C LYS A 203 0.31 -7.88 16.29
N ARG A 204 0.00 -8.58 15.19
CA ARG A 204 0.44 -8.21 13.84
C ARG A 204 -0.19 -6.90 13.36
N VAL A 205 -1.49 -6.71 13.60
CA VAL A 205 -2.19 -5.45 13.32
C VAL A 205 -1.57 -4.29 14.10
N LEU A 206 -1.38 -4.44 15.41
CA LEU A 206 -0.75 -3.43 16.27
C LEU A 206 0.68 -3.11 15.82
N THR A 207 1.45 -4.11 15.39
CA THR A 207 2.80 -3.91 14.86
C THR A 207 2.77 -3.09 13.57
N ALA A 208 1.86 -3.39 12.65
CA ALA A 208 1.69 -2.62 11.41
C ALA A 208 1.29 -1.16 11.70
N GLY A 209 0.34 -0.96 12.61
CA GLY A 209 -0.07 0.37 13.06
C GLY A 209 1.08 1.17 13.68
N TYR A 210 1.86 0.54 14.55
CA TYR A 210 3.05 1.15 15.16
C TYR A 210 4.12 1.52 14.11
N ARG A 211 4.42 0.62 13.16
CA ARG A 211 5.39 0.91 12.08
C ARG A 211 4.91 2.06 11.19
N ALA A 212 3.63 2.10 10.84
CA ALA A 212 3.04 3.22 10.10
C ALA A 212 3.17 4.54 10.88
N GLY A 213 2.85 4.55 12.17
CA GLY A 213 2.97 5.72 13.05
C GLY A 213 4.39 6.28 13.19
N ARG A 214 5.43 5.45 12.95
CA ARG A 214 6.83 5.90 12.94
C ARG A 214 7.28 6.54 11.63
N VAL A 215 6.62 6.22 10.52
CA VAL A 215 6.99 6.68 9.18
C VAL A 215 6.19 7.92 8.78
N TYR A 216 4.91 7.97 9.14
CA TYR A 216 4.01 9.03 8.72
C TYR A 216 3.60 9.93 9.89
N THR A 217 3.20 11.16 9.55
CA THR A 217 2.85 12.20 10.53
C THR A 217 1.36 12.55 10.56
N SER A 218 0.57 12.00 9.63
CA SER A 218 -0.87 12.21 9.53
C SER A 218 -1.53 11.14 8.66
N TRP A 219 -2.85 11.01 8.77
CA TRP A 219 -3.65 10.17 7.87
C TRP A 219 -3.47 10.55 6.40
N GLY A 220 -3.37 11.84 6.08
CA GLY A 220 -3.12 12.32 4.72
C GLY A 220 -1.76 11.88 4.18
N ALA A 221 -0.70 12.03 4.98
CA ALA A 221 0.65 11.58 4.60
C ALA A 221 0.70 10.06 4.40
N PHE A 222 0.06 9.30 5.31
CA PHE A 222 -0.09 7.85 5.18
C PHE A 222 -0.84 7.46 3.91
N SER A 223 -1.97 8.11 3.64
CA SER A 223 -2.77 7.85 2.45
C SER A 223 -1.97 8.11 1.17
N ALA A 224 -1.21 9.20 1.10
CA ALA A 224 -0.40 9.51 -0.06
C ALA A 224 0.72 8.48 -0.28
N GLY A 225 1.34 8.01 0.80
CA GLY A 225 2.30 6.90 0.75
C GLY A 225 1.67 5.58 0.30
N TYR A 226 0.49 5.25 0.84
CA TYR A 226 -0.27 4.06 0.45
C TYR A 226 -0.63 4.07 -1.04
N VAL A 227 -1.21 5.18 -1.52
CA VAL A 227 -1.66 5.28 -2.91
C VAL A 227 -0.46 5.28 -3.86
N LEU A 228 0.61 6.04 -3.57
CA LEU A 228 1.80 6.03 -4.43
C LEU A 228 2.44 4.63 -4.49
N GLY A 229 2.59 3.96 -3.36
CA GLY A 229 3.14 2.60 -3.31
C GLY A 229 2.31 1.62 -4.14
N ARG A 230 0.98 1.71 -4.08
CA ARG A 230 0.10 0.92 -4.94
C ARG A 230 0.27 1.24 -6.42
N MET A 231 0.31 2.53 -6.77
CA MET A 231 0.38 2.96 -8.17
C MET A 231 1.70 2.57 -8.84
N LEU A 232 2.83 2.73 -8.13
CA LEU A 232 4.14 2.33 -8.65
C LEU A 232 4.28 0.83 -8.83
N ARG A 233 3.43 0.03 -8.17
CA ARG A 233 3.40 -1.41 -8.35
C ARG A 233 2.51 -1.88 -9.51
N PHE A 234 1.42 -1.17 -9.80
CA PHE A 234 0.35 -1.72 -10.63
C PHE A 234 -0.19 -0.82 -11.73
N ASP A 235 -0.02 0.49 -11.64
CA ASP A 235 -0.68 1.42 -12.55
C ASP A 235 0.21 1.85 -13.71
N GLU A 236 1.54 1.63 -13.63
CA GLU A 236 2.52 1.98 -14.69
C GLU A 236 2.43 3.44 -15.21
N GLY A 237 1.74 4.34 -14.49
CA GLY A 237 1.52 5.73 -14.88
C GLY A 237 0.26 5.97 -15.72
N ALA A 238 -0.65 5.00 -15.81
CA ALA A 238 -1.86 5.06 -16.62
C ALA A 238 -2.99 5.92 -16.02
N PHE A 239 -2.97 6.15 -14.70
CA PHE A 239 -4.08 6.76 -13.95
C PHE A 239 -5.41 6.05 -14.21
N GLY A 240 -5.37 4.71 -14.27
CA GLY A 240 -6.54 3.90 -14.59
C GLY A 240 -7.42 3.63 -13.37
N GLU A 241 -8.21 2.57 -13.45
CA GLU A 241 -9.17 2.18 -12.40
C GLU A 241 -8.51 2.04 -11.01
N TRP A 242 -7.25 1.62 -10.96
CA TRP A 242 -6.50 1.53 -9.70
C TRP A 242 -6.33 2.85 -9.00
N TYR A 243 -6.04 3.89 -9.77
CA TYR A 243 -5.91 5.24 -9.27
C TYR A 243 -7.28 5.75 -8.81
N GLU A 244 -8.32 5.58 -9.64
CA GLU A 244 -9.68 6.00 -9.33
C GLU A 244 -10.20 5.38 -8.02
N ARG A 245 -10.04 4.07 -7.84
CA ARG A 245 -10.47 3.37 -6.60
C ARG A 245 -9.67 3.79 -5.38
N SER A 246 -8.36 3.99 -5.55
CA SER A 246 -7.50 4.46 -4.46
C SER A 246 -7.83 5.90 -4.05
N LEU A 247 -8.19 6.75 -5.00
CA LEU A 247 -8.68 8.11 -4.77
C LEU A 247 -10.07 8.10 -4.12
N ALA A 248 -10.98 7.22 -4.54
CA ALA A 248 -12.29 7.06 -3.92
C ALA A 248 -12.16 6.64 -2.44
N ALA A 249 -11.34 5.62 -2.16
CA ALA A 249 -11.05 5.18 -0.79
C ALA A 249 -10.41 6.31 0.06
N HIS A 250 -9.47 7.06 -0.52
CA HIS A 250 -8.90 8.24 0.14
C HIS A 250 -9.98 9.26 0.52
N ARG A 251 -10.85 9.65 -0.41
CA ARG A 251 -11.91 10.65 -0.16
C ARG A 251 -12.87 10.17 0.91
N ILE A 252 -13.35 8.94 0.82
CA ILE A 252 -14.23 8.35 1.83
C ILE A 252 -13.58 8.42 3.21
N LEU A 253 -12.33 7.97 3.33
CA LEU A 253 -11.65 7.98 4.63
C LEU A 253 -11.32 9.41 5.10
N ALA A 254 -11.00 10.33 4.21
CA ALA A 254 -10.64 11.70 4.56
C ALA A 254 -11.83 12.61 4.85
N GLU A 255 -13.03 12.29 4.36
CA GLU A 255 -14.19 13.20 4.35
C GLU A 255 -15.42 12.64 5.08
N ASP A 256 -15.65 11.32 5.05
CA ASP A 256 -16.84 10.73 5.67
C ASP A 256 -16.84 10.96 7.20
N PRO A 257 -17.89 11.56 7.80
CA PRO A 257 -17.97 11.80 9.24
C PRO A 257 -17.91 10.50 10.09
N GLY A 258 -18.26 9.38 9.47
CA GLY A 258 -18.15 8.00 9.93
C GLY A 258 -16.72 7.49 10.05
N SER A 259 -15.80 8.08 9.29
CA SER A 259 -14.47 7.54 9.05
C SER A 259 -13.61 7.49 10.32
N PRO A 260 -12.82 6.41 10.52
CA PRO A 260 -11.82 6.37 11.58
C PRO A 260 -10.80 7.50 11.47
N TRP A 261 -10.45 7.95 10.26
CA TRP A 261 -9.43 9.01 10.08
C TRP A 261 -9.95 10.40 10.46
N ARG A 262 -11.28 10.57 10.49
CA ARG A 262 -11.96 11.78 10.97
C ARG A 262 -12.18 11.77 12.46
N ARG A 263 -12.39 10.57 13.02
CA ARG A 263 -12.76 10.38 14.43
C ARG A 263 -11.54 10.22 15.34
N MET A 264 -10.46 9.60 14.85
CA MET A 264 -9.23 9.38 15.59
C MET A 264 -8.10 10.26 15.06
N ALA A 265 -7.36 10.88 15.98
CA ALA A 265 -6.10 11.52 15.65
C ALA A 265 -5.09 10.50 15.12
N TRP A 266 -4.14 10.95 14.31
CA TRP A 266 -2.99 10.14 13.91
C TRP A 266 -2.03 9.97 15.10
N GLY A 267 -1.58 8.74 15.34
CA GLY A 267 -0.60 8.41 16.39
C GLY A 267 -1.24 7.99 17.72
#